data_AF-A0AAV8D5R5-F1
#
_entry.id   AF-A0AAV8D5R5-F1
#
_cell.length_a   1.000
_cell.length_b   1.000
_cell.length_c   1.000
_cell.angle_alpha   90.00
_cell.angle_beta   90.00
_cell.angle_gamma   90.00
#
_symmetry.space_group_name_H-M   'P 1'
#
loop_
_entity.id
_entity.type
_entity.pdbx_description
1 polymer ?
#
loop_
_entity_poly.entity_id
_entity_poly.type
_entity_poly.pdbx_seq_one_letter_code
_entity_poly.pdbx_strand_id
1 'polypeptide(L)'
;MVVAGNIPFGCLPVNIIINGKSKGHSSYDPSTGCIEKYNRLSRHHNSLLLEAIKKLRIKYRDAKIIYADIYKPIIDFIRFPQRYGFTSKPLVVCCGTSEYNWPGGEYNWQLLRQCGTPNVTACQNPSTYVNWDGRCFTEATNRYVANSWLKGPYADPPILDAHTN
;
A
#
# COMPACT_ATOMS: atom_id res chain seq x y z
N MET A 1 -16.06 -7.60 -13.82
CA MET A 1 -14.71 -6.99 -13.91
C MET A 1 -14.43 -6.21 -12.64
N VAL A 2 -13.27 -6.43 -12.03
CA VAL A 2 -12.79 -5.70 -10.85
C VAL A 2 -11.68 -4.76 -11.30
N VAL A 3 -11.76 -3.49 -10.94
CA VAL A 3 -10.78 -2.46 -11.30
C VAL A 3 -10.20 -1.87 -10.02
N ALA A 4 -8.94 -2.19 -9.74
CA ALA A 4 -8.26 -1.70 -8.56
C ALA A 4 -7.74 -0.27 -8.77
N GLY A 5 -7.85 0.55 -7.73
CA GLY A 5 -7.15 1.84 -7.67
C GLY A 5 -5.64 1.67 -7.45
N ASN A 6 -4.91 2.78 -7.52
CA ASN A 6 -3.50 2.85 -7.15
C ASN A 6 -3.30 2.84 -5.63
N ILE A 7 -2.21 2.21 -5.21
CA ILE A 7 -1.68 2.19 -3.84
C ILE A 7 -1.16 3.57 -3.41
N PRO A 8 -0.95 3.82 -2.10
CA PRO A 8 -0.31 5.05 -1.64
C PRO A 8 1.18 5.03 -1.96
N PHE A 9 1.57 5.43 -3.16
CA PHE A 9 2.97 5.37 -3.63
C PHE A 9 3.94 6.10 -2.70
N GLY A 10 3.52 7.19 -2.05
CA GLY A 10 4.35 7.93 -1.11
C GLY A 10 4.70 7.15 0.16
N CYS A 11 3.99 6.07 0.44
CA CYS A 11 4.21 5.21 1.58
C CYS A 11 5.09 4.00 1.29
N LEU A 12 5.55 3.81 0.06
CA LEU A 12 6.48 2.74 -0.25
C LEU A 12 7.87 3.11 0.26
N PRO A 13 8.53 2.27 1.08
CA PRO A 13 9.87 2.53 1.60
C PRO A 13 10.89 2.88 0.51
N VAL A 14 10.81 2.23 -0.66
CA VAL A 14 11.66 2.56 -1.81
C VAL A 14 11.55 4.03 -2.22
N ASN A 15 10.33 4.60 -2.23
CA ASN A 15 10.11 5.99 -2.61
C ASN A 15 10.57 6.94 -1.51
N ILE A 16 10.37 6.59 -0.25
CA ILE A 16 10.85 7.36 0.90
C ILE A 16 12.38 7.47 0.86
N ILE A 17 13.08 6.36 0.60
CA ILE A 17 14.54 6.32 0.68
C ILE A 17 15.20 6.99 -0.52
N ILE A 18 14.73 6.71 -1.74
CA ILE A 18 15.29 7.30 -2.96
C ILE A 18 15.07 8.81 -2.99
N ASN A 19 13.93 9.30 -2.50
CA ASN A 19 13.57 10.72 -2.61
C ASN A 19 13.81 11.51 -1.31
N GLY A 20 14.09 10.84 -0.20
CA GLY A 20 14.26 11.46 1.11
C GLY A 20 15.54 12.27 1.29
N LYS A 21 16.54 12.08 0.41
CA LYS A 21 17.73 12.93 0.37
C LYS A 21 17.48 14.33 -0.20
N SER A 22 16.35 14.56 -0.88
CA SER A 22 16.22 15.73 -1.76
C SER A 22 15.36 16.88 -1.20
N LYS A 23 14.56 16.68 -0.14
CA LYS A 23 13.65 17.74 0.37
C LYS A 23 13.46 17.62 1.88
N GLY A 24 13.55 18.75 2.58
CA GLY A 24 13.31 18.84 4.02
C GLY A 24 11.97 18.24 4.45
N HIS A 25 11.83 18.03 5.77
CA HIS A 25 10.71 17.34 6.42
C HIS A 25 9.29 17.79 6.00
N SER A 26 9.13 18.98 5.41
CA SER A 26 7.85 19.53 4.96
C SER A 26 7.18 18.77 3.81
N SER A 27 7.86 17.82 3.16
CA SER A 27 7.27 17.00 2.08
C SER A 27 6.58 15.72 2.57
N TYR A 28 6.67 15.40 3.86
CA TYR A 28 6.13 14.19 4.47
C TYR A 28 4.85 14.48 5.27
N ASP A 29 3.89 13.57 5.20
CA ASP A 29 2.73 13.58 6.08
C ASP A 29 3.16 13.16 7.50
N PRO A 30 2.99 14.01 8.53
CA PRO A 30 3.48 13.73 9.89
C PRO A 30 2.75 12.58 10.58
N SER A 31 1.54 12.23 10.15
CA SER A 31 0.75 11.12 10.70
C SER A 31 1.18 9.75 10.17
N THR A 32 1.84 9.71 9.01
CA THR A 32 2.19 8.45 8.33
C THR A 32 3.67 8.30 8.00
N GLY A 33 4.43 9.40 7.95
CA GLY A 33 5.80 9.40 7.44
C GLY A 33 5.90 9.20 5.92
N CYS A 34 4.78 9.27 5.19
CA CYS A 34 4.75 9.08 3.74
C CYS A 34 4.99 10.38 2.96
N ILE A 35 5.51 10.30 1.73
CA ILE A 35 5.70 11.46 0.85
C ILE A 35 4.34 11.93 0.30
N GLU A 36 3.90 13.12 0.71
CA GLU A 36 2.55 13.59 0.41
C GLU A 36 2.33 13.90 -1.08
N LYS A 37 3.36 14.37 -1.79
CA LYS A 37 3.26 14.63 -3.24
C LYS A 37 2.85 13.37 -4.04
N TYR A 38 3.41 12.21 -3.71
CA TYR A 38 3.10 10.95 -4.40
C TYR A 38 1.76 10.37 -3.99
N ASN A 39 1.40 10.51 -2.71
CA ASN A 39 0.07 10.14 -2.24
C ASN A 39 -1.02 11.01 -2.87
N ARG A 40 -0.79 12.32 -3.05
CA ARG A 40 -1.71 13.22 -3.77
C ARG A 40 -1.90 12.79 -5.23
N LEU A 41 -0.83 12.40 -5.92
CA LEU A 41 -0.92 11.87 -7.29
C LEU A 41 -1.76 10.58 -7.33
N SER A 42 -1.53 9.67 -6.39
CA SER A 42 -2.28 8.41 -6.28
C SER A 42 -3.79 8.66 -6.05
N ARG A 43 -4.14 9.55 -5.11
CA ARG A 43 -5.53 9.93 -4.85
C ARG A 43 -6.18 10.64 -6.04
N HIS A 44 -5.45 11.51 -6.73
CA HIS A 44 -5.95 12.19 -7.92
C HIS A 44 -6.25 11.19 -9.06
N HIS A 45 -5.34 10.25 -9.32
CA HIS A 45 -5.57 9.16 -10.26
C HIS A 45 -6.81 8.35 -9.89
N ASN A 46 -6.93 7.92 -8.63
CA ASN A 46 -8.07 7.11 -8.17
C ASN A 46 -9.40 7.85 -8.29
N SER A 47 -9.42 9.17 -8.08
CA SER A 47 -10.59 10.01 -8.30
C SER A 47 -11.04 9.99 -9.77
N LEU A 48 -10.10 10.21 -10.71
CA LEU A 48 -10.39 10.16 -12.14
C LEU A 48 -10.81 8.76 -12.60
N LEU A 49 -10.18 7.72 -12.06
CA LEU A 49 -10.55 6.33 -12.31
C LEU A 49 -11.99 6.04 -11.87
N LEU A 50 -12.37 6.50 -10.68
CA LEU A 50 -13.74 6.32 -10.18
C LEU A 50 -14.77 7.03 -11.07
N GLU A 51 -14.47 8.24 -11.54
CA GLU A 51 -15.33 8.95 -12.50
C GLU A 51 -15.44 8.22 -13.84
N ALA A 52 -14.35 7.65 -14.35
CA ALA A 52 -14.37 6.82 -15.55
C ALA A 52 -15.21 5.56 -15.35
N ILE A 53 -15.07 4.88 -14.20
CA ILE A 53 -15.87 3.70 -13.84
C ILE A 53 -17.36 4.05 -13.78
N LYS A 54 -17.75 5.20 -13.20
CA LYS A 54 -19.15 5.65 -13.18
C LYS A 54 -19.71 5.79 -14.60
N LYS A 55 -18.96 6.40 -15.52
CA LYS A 55 -19.35 6.53 -16.94
C LYS A 55 -19.48 5.17 -17.62
N LEU A 56 -18.56 4.24 -17.35
CA LEU A 56 -18.62 2.88 -17.90
C LEU A 56 -19.82 2.09 -17.38
N ARG A 57 -20.16 2.20 -16.09
CA ARG A 57 -21.36 1.58 -15.50
C ARG A 57 -22.65 2.08 -16.13
N ILE A 58 -22.70 3.35 -16.57
CA ILE A 58 -23.85 3.91 -17.29
C ILE A 58 -23.90 3.36 -18.72
N LYS A 59 -22.75 3.32 -19.41
CA LYS A 59 -22.65 2.89 -20.81
C LYS A 59 -22.88 1.39 -20.99
N TYR A 60 -22.41 0.57 -20.07
CA TYR A 60 -22.45 -0.89 -20.14
C TYR A 60 -23.24 -1.45 -18.96
N ARG A 61 -24.57 -1.34 -19.03
CA ARG A 61 -25.47 -1.73 -17.93
C ARG A 61 -25.41 -3.22 -17.57
N ASP A 62 -25.15 -4.09 -18.55
CA ASP A 62 -25.06 -5.53 -18.34
C ASP A 62 -23.69 -5.96 -17.78
N ALA A 63 -22.69 -5.07 -17.81
CA ALA A 63 -21.37 -5.36 -17.29
C ALA A 63 -21.28 -5.00 -15.80
N LYS A 64 -20.97 -6.00 -14.96
CA LYS A 64 -20.66 -5.77 -13.55
C LYS A 64 -19.23 -5.22 -13.42
N ILE A 65 -19.12 -3.92 -13.19
CA ILE A 65 -17.83 -3.22 -13.00
C ILE A 65 -17.71 -2.79 -11.54
N ILE A 66 -16.77 -3.39 -10.80
CA ILE A 66 -16.51 -3.12 -9.38
C ILE A 66 -15.25 -2.26 -9.26
N TYR A 67 -15.31 -1.19 -8.48
CA TYR A 67 -14.13 -0.45 -8.07
C TYR A 67 -13.58 -1.05 -6.77
N ALA A 68 -12.29 -1.34 -6.73
CA ALA A 68 -11.62 -1.90 -5.56
C ALA A 68 -10.56 -0.93 -5.03
N ASP A 69 -10.79 -0.38 -3.85
CA ASP A 69 -9.92 0.60 -3.20
C ASP A 69 -8.82 -0.13 -2.43
N ILE A 70 -7.59 -0.11 -2.95
CA ILE A 70 -6.40 -0.57 -2.20
C ILE A 70 -5.78 0.57 -1.39
N TYR A 71 -6.06 1.84 -1.72
CA TYR A 71 -5.37 2.97 -1.14
C TYR A 71 -5.71 3.13 0.34
N LYS A 72 -7.01 3.18 0.65
CA LYS A 72 -7.50 3.41 2.02
C LYS A 72 -7.05 2.34 3.02
N PRO A 73 -7.24 1.03 2.77
CA PRO A 73 -6.83 0.02 3.75
C PRO A 73 -5.33 0.09 4.05
N ILE A 74 -4.47 0.33 3.04
CA ILE A 74 -3.03 0.47 3.27
C ILE A 74 -2.71 1.70 4.14
N ILE A 75 -3.35 2.85 3.90
CA ILE A 75 -3.18 4.02 4.76
C ILE A 75 -3.63 3.73 6.20
N ASP A 76 -4.73 2.99 6.38
CA ASP A 76 -5.22 2.62 7.71
C ASP A 76 -4.25 1.68 8.44
N PHE A 77 -3.62 0.73 7.73
CA PHE A 77 -2.58 -0.12 8.30
C PHE A 77 -1.32 0.66 8.70
N ILE A 78 -1.01 1.75 7.99
CA ILE A 78 0.13 2.62 8.32
C ILE A 78 -0.19 3.53 9.51
N ARG A 79 -1.41 4.08 9.58
CA ARG A 79 -1.80 4.97 10.70
C ARG A 79 -2.05 4.21 11.98
N PHE A 80 -2.64 3.01 11.89
CA PHE A 80 -3.10 2.24 13.04
C PHE A 80 -2.64 0.78 12.99
N PRO A 81 -1.35 0.49 12.81
CA PRO A 81 -0.86 -0.88 12.54
C PRO A 81 -1.28 -1.89 13.61
N GLN A 82 -1.22 -1.50 14.87
CA GLN A 82 -1.53 -2.38 16.00
C GLN A 82 -3.01 -2.84 16.01
N ARG A 83 -3.94 -2.08 15.42
CA ARG A 83 -5.35 -2.50 15.29
C ARG A 83 -5.52 -3.73 14.38
N TYR A 84 -4.53 -3.99 13.53
CA TYR A 84 -4.53 -5.07 12.56
C TYR A 84 -3.47 -6.15 12.88
N GLY A 85 -2.88 -6.11 14.08
CA GLY A 85 -1.84 -7.05 14.49
C GLY A 85 -0.45 -6.79 13.88
N PHE A 86 -0.25 -5.62 13.24
CA PHE A 86 1.04 -5.23 12.71
C PHE A 86 1.92 -4.54 13.76
N THR A 87 3.24 -4.60 13.55
CA THR A 87 4.23 -3.90 14.39
C THR A 87 4.03 -2.39 14.35
N SER A 88 4.50 -1.68 15.37
CA SER A 88 4.40 -0.20 15.46
C SER A 88 5.22 0.54 14.39
N LYS A 89 5.99 -0.16 13.56
CA LYS A 89 6.81 0.41 12.48
C LYS A 89 6.34 -0.09 11.10
N PRO A 90 5.18 0.38 10.61
CA PRO A 90 4.55 -0.17 9.41
C PRO A 90 5.33 0.08 8.11
N LEU A 91 6.23 1.06 8.10
CA LEU A 91 7.11 1.37 6.97
C LEU A 91 8.41 0.55 6.96
N VAL A 92 8.72 -0.20 8.02
CA VAL A 92 9.87 -1.11 8.03
C VAL A 92 9.52 -2.34 7.19
N VAL A 93 10.44 -2.76 6.34
CA VAL A 93 10.26 -3.94 5.47
C VAL A 93 10.61 -5.23 6.22
N CYS A 94 9.84 -6.29 5.98
CA CYS A 94 10.14 -7.60 6.57
C CYS A 94 11.39 -8.24 5.94
N CYS A 95 11.49 -8.26 4.62
CA CYS A 95 12.63 -8.80 3.88
C CYS A 95 13.58 -7.68 3.48
N GLY A 96 14.76 -7.66 4.11
CA GLY A 96 15.66 -6.54 3.98
C GLY A 96 16.96 -6.73 4.75
N THR A 97 17.71 -5.64 4.84
CA THR A 97 18.95 -5.59 5.60
C THR A 97 19.15 -4.19 6.16
N SER A 98 19.46 -4.11 7.45
CA SER A 98 19.79 -2.87 8.12
C SER A 98 21.31 -2.77 8.25
N GLU A 99 21.89 -1.78 7.56
CA GLU A 99 23.22 -1.29 7.90
C GLU A 99 23.03 0.09 8.50
N TYR A 100 23.41 0.25 9.77
CA TYR A 100 23.14 1.46 10.57
C TYR A 100 23.72 2.76 9.97
N ASN A 101 24.64 2.66 9.01
CA ASN A 101 25.28 3.79 8.34
C ASN A 101 24.79 4.01 6.90
N TRP A 102 23.78 3.28 6.43
CA TRP A 102 23.22 3.44 5.09
C TRP A 102 21.88 4.20 5.10
N PRO A 103 21.64 5.14 4.16
CA PRO A 103 20.34 5.80 4.00
C PRO A 103 19.21 4.79 3.79
N GLY A 104 18.21 4.80 4.67
CA GLY A 104 17.10 3.85 4.64
C GLY A 104 17.26 2.64 5.58
N GLY A 105 18.36 2.60 6.34
CA GLY A 105 18.55 1.61 7.41
C GLY A 105 17.42 1.60 8.43
N GLU A 106 16.79 2.76 8.73
CA GLU A 106 15.64 2.84 9.62
C GLU A 106 14.38 2.11 9.10
N TYR A 107 14.33 1.83 7.80
CA TYR A 107 13.26 1.06 7.14
C TYR A 107 13.66 -0.38 6.81
N ASN A 108 14.84 -0.85 7.26
CA ASN A 108 15.42 -2.15 6.93
C ASN A 108 15.61 -2.35 5.41
N TRP A 109 15.86 -1.30 4.64
CA TRP A 109 15.87 -1.36 3.17
C TRP A 109 17.12 -0.73 2.56
N GLN A 110 17.66 -1.35 1.50
CA GLN A 110 18.80 -0.85 0.75
C GLN A 110 18.63 -1.05 -0.76
N LEU A 111 19.03 -0.05 -1.55
CA LEU A 111 18.81 -0.01 -3.01
C LEU A 111 19.46 -1.20 -3.75
N LEU A 112 20.69 -1.54 -3.35
CA LEU A 112 21.52 -2.56 -4.00
C LEU A 112 21.39 -3.95 -3.36
N ARG A 113 20.71 -4.07 -2.22
CA ARG A 113 20.58 -5.32 -1.46
C ARG A 113 19.09 -5.63 -1.22
N GLN A 114 18.44 -6.06 -2.30
CA GLN A 114 17.01 -6.35 -2.32
C GLN A 114 16.72 -7.77 -1.83
N CYS A 115 15.47 -8.05 -1.47
CA CYS A 115 15.03 -9.39 -1.09
C CYS A 115 15.43 -10.43 -2.16
N GLY A 116 15.99 -11.57 -1.73
CA GLY A 116 16.52 -12.60 -2.65
C GLY A 116 18.00 -12.44 -3.02
N THR A 117 18.67 -11.36 -2.61
CA THR A 117 20.13 -11.22 -2.74
C THR A 117 20.89 -11.80 -1.54
N PRO A 118 22.19 -12.15 -1.67
CA PRO A 118 22.98 -12.67 -0.56
C PRO A 118 22.98 -11.75 0.67
N ASN A 119 22.92 -12.36 1.85
CA ASN A 119 22.95 -11.67 3.15
C ASN A 119 21.79 -10.66 3.35
N VAL A 120 20.67 -10.85 2.65
CA VAL A 120 19.38 -10.19 2.90
C VAL A 120 18.42 -11.23 3.44
N THR A 121 17.76 -10.94 4.56
CA THR A 121 16.94 -11.93 5.27
C THR A 121 15.53 -11.43 5.48
N ALA A 122 14.58 -12.37 5.53
CA ALA A 122 13.22 -12.11 5.95
C ALA A 122 13.13 -12.05 7.48
N CYS A 123 12.24 -11.19 7.96
CA CYS A 123 11.86 -11.13 9.36
C CYS A 123 11.26 -12.47 9.83
N GLN A 124 11.36 -12.75 11.13
CA GLN A 124 10.91 -14.02 11.70
C GLN A 124 9.40 -14.28 11.54
N ASN A 125 8.58 -13.23 11.57
CA ASN A 125 7.13 -13.33 11.44
C ASN A 125 6.59 -12.30 10.43
N PRO A 126 6.48 -12.67 9.14
CA PRO A 126 5.97 -11.76 8.10
C PRO A 126 4.53 -11.30 8.31
N SER A 127 3.72 -12.04 9.10
CA SER A 127 2.31 -11.70 9.34
C SER A 127 2.13 -10.46 10.22
N THR A 128 3.17 -9.97 10.88
CA THR A 128 3.13 -8.75 11.70
C THR A 128 3.68 -7.53 10.96
N TYR A 129 4.04 -7.64 9.68
CA TYR A 129 4.57 -6.53 8.88
C TYR A 129 3.58 -6.11 7.79
N VAL A 130 3.54 -4.82 7.49
CA VAL A 130 2.75 -4.28 6.36
C VAL A 130 3.51 -4.44 5.04
N ASN A 131 4.79 -4.05 5.04
CA ASN A 131 5.66 -4.06 3.87
C ASN A 131 6.52 -5.33 3.82
N TRP A 132 6.58 -5.97 2.65
CA TRP A 132 7.45 -7.12 2.42
C TRP A 132 8.88 -6.67 2.15
N ASP A 133 9.13 -5.97 1.05
CA ASP A 133 10.48 -5.64 0.54
C ASP A 133 10.64 -4.15 0.16
N GLY A 134 9.67 -3.32 0.55
CA GLY A 134 9.64 -1.90 0.26
C GLY A 134 8.98 -1.52 -1.07
N ARG A 135 8.52 -2.52 -1.85
CA ARG A 135 7.73 -2.35 -3.08
C ARG A 135 6.39 -3.07 -3.00
N CYS A 136 6.39 -4.26 -2.40
CA CYS A 136 5.24 -5.12 -2.24
C CYS A 136 4.80 -5.20 -0.77
N PHE A 137 3.52 -5.50 -0.56
CA PHE A 137 2.97 -5.77 0.77
C PHE A 137 3.09 -7.25 1.14
N THR A 138 3.05 -7.54 2.44
CA THR A 138 3.08 -8.92 2.95
C THR A 138 1.80 -9.68 2.59
N GLU A 139 1.86 -11.00 2.68
CA GLU A 139 0.67 -11.85 2.53
C GLU A 139 -0.45 -11.45 3.49
N ALA A 140 -0.13 -11.12 4.76
CA ALA A 140 -1.11 -10.70 5.74
C ALA A 140 -1.84 -9.40 5.32
N THR A 141 -1.10 -8.41 4.83
CA THR A 141 -1.69 -7.18 4.30
C THR A 141 -2.58 -7.47 3.08
N ASN A 142 -2.10 -8.27 2.12
CA ASN A 142 -2.88 -8.63 0.94
C ASN A 142 -4.15 -9.42 1.31
N ARG A 143 -4.09 -10.27 2.33
CA ARG A 143 -5.26 -11.00 2.86
C ARG A 143 -6.31 -10.05 3.44
N TYR A 144 -5.89 -9.04 4.20
CA TYR A 144 -6.81 -8.01 4.69
C TYR A 144 -7.46 -7.23 3.54
N VAL A 145 -6.66 -6.76 2.58
CA VAL A 145 -7.16 -6.05 1.40
C VAL A 145 -8.15 -6.92 0.62
N ALA A 146 -7.78 -8.15 0.28
CA ALA A 146 -8.65 -9.07 -0.45
C ALA A 146 -9.98 -9.32 0.28
N ASN A 147 -9.94 -9.61 1.58
CA ASN A 147 -11.16 -9.79 2.37
C ASN A 147 -12.04 -8.54 2.37
N SER A 148 -11.43 -7.37 2.45
CA SER A 148 -12.15 -6.10 2.45
C SER A 148 -12.75 -5.71 1.10
N TRP A 149 -12.27 -6.30 0.01
CA TRP A 149 -12.88 -6.19 -1.31
C TRP A 149 -13.99 -7.20 -1.50
N LEU A 150 -13.78 -8.43 -1.03
CA LEU A 150 -14.76 -9.50 -1.10
C LEU A 150 -16.01 -9.15 -0.29
N LYS A 151 -15.82 -8.70 0.96
CA LYS A 151 -16.89 -8.51 1.95
C LYS A 151 -17.19 -7.04 2.27
N GLY A 152 -16.46 -6.10 1.66
CA GLY A 152 -16.50 -4.69 2.03
C GLY A 152 -15.58 -4.33 3.21
N PRO A 153 -15.37 -3.03 3.47
CA PRO A 153 -16.02 -1.89 2.82
C PRO A 153 -15.23 -1.26 1.67
N TYR A 154 -14.08 -1.83 1.28
CA TYR A 154 -13.16 -1.19 0.33
C TYR A 154 -13.37 -1.64 -1.13
N ALA A 155 -14.56 -2.13 -1.47
CA ALA A 155 -15.01 -2.28 -2.84
C ALA A 155 -16.43 -1.74 -2.98
N ASP A 156 -16.71 -1.16 -4.15
CA ASP A 156 -18.01 -0.58 -4.48
C ASP A 156 -18.55 -1.20 -5.78
N PRO A 157 -19.64 -2.00 -5.73
CA PRO A 157 -20.10 -2.71 -4.52
C PRO A 157 -19.05 -3.76 -4.06
N PRO A 158 -19.17 -4.33 -2.85
CA PRO A 158 -18.39 -5.50 -2.46
C PRO A 158 -18.51 -6.63 -3.50
N ILE A 159 -17.41 -7.36 -3.74
CA ILE A 159 -17.36 -8.34 -4.83
C ILE A 159 -18.39 -9.44 -4.63
N LEU A 160 -18.55 -9.95 -3.40
CA LEU A 160 -19.50 -11.03 -3.12
C LEU A 160 -20.96 -10.56 -3.22
N ASP A 161 -21.22 -9.27 -2.95
CA ASP A 161 -22.56 -8.66 -3.10
C ASP A 161 -22.89 -8.38 -4.58
N ALA A 162 -21.88 -8.32 -5.45
CA ALA A 162 -22.11 -8.08 -6.87
C ALA A 162 -22.70 -9.30 -7.60
N HIS A 163 -22.63 -10.51 -7.03
CA HIS A 163 -23.11 -11.74 -7.66
C HIS A 163 -24.59 -12.04 -7.38
N THR A 164 -25.21 -11.38 -6.41
CA THR A 164 -26.57 -11.69 -5.91
C THR A 164 -27.72 -10.98 -6.63
N ASN A 165 -27.46 -10.28 -7.74
CA ASN A 165 -28.47 -9.70 -8.64
C ASN A 165 -28.34 -10.21 -10.07
#